data_AF-A0A536AZS3-F1
#
_entry.id   AF-A0A536AZS3-F1
#
_cell.length_a   1.000
_cell.length_b   1.000
_cell.length_c   1.000
_cell.angle_alpha   90.00
_cell.angle_beta   90.00
_cell.angle_gamma   90.00
#
_symmetry.space_group_name_H-M   'P 1'
#
loop_
_entity.id
_entity.type
_entity.pdbx_description
1 polymer ?
#
loop_
_entity_poly.entity_id
_entity_poly.type
_entity_poly.pdbx_seq_one_letter_code
_entity_poly.pdbx_strand_id
1 'polypeptide(L)'
;MNRLVDRFGRTGFAALASLIWALPLAAWAGSADLSPVDQTAYPWVALAIGLAMLAVWLVLLTRLRTITVTTRQRRFDLGQMSTAEKRWTLATIAFATGLIAWLNAAATVDWAPLTSAIANGKAGPTLLAAGIATFLAAMLAGVAFSWTRASAAYRKRLASLSSV
;
A
#
# COMPACT_ATOMS: atom_id res chain seq x y z
N MET A 1 19.34 5.59 -11.64
CA MET A 1 19.12 5.02 -10.29
C MET A 1 19.74 5.86 -9.17
N ASN A 2 21.05 6.17 -9.24
CA ASN A 2 21.78 6.85 -8.14
C ASN A 2 21.14 8.17 -7.68
N ARG A 3 20.71 9.06 -8.58
CA ARG A 3 20.06 10.33 -8.20
C ARG A 3 18.74 10.15 -7.43
N LEU A 4 17.94 9.14 -7.78
CA LEU A 4 16.67 8.86 -7.08
C LEU A 4 16.93 8.19 -5.73
N VAL A 5 17.90 7.28 -5.66
CA VAL A 5 18.32 6.63 -4.42
C VAL A 5 18.96 7.65 -3.45
N ASP A 6 19.74 8.61 -3.93
CA ASP A 6 20.25 9.71 -3.11
C ASP A 6 19.13 10.60 -2.58
N ARG A 7 18.14 10.91 -3.43
CA ARG A 7 16.99 11.76 -3.07
C ARG A 7 16.08 11.13 -2.02
N PHE A 8 15.71 9.86 -2.21
CA PHE A 8 14.71 9.18 -1.37
C PHE A 8 15.30 8.25 -0.31
N GLY A 9 16.61 7.96 -0.38
CA GLY A 9 17.25 6.90 0.39
C GLY A 9 16.92 5.51 -0.12
N ARG A 10 17.67 4.50 0.34
CA ARG A 10 17.46 3.10 -0.07
C ARG A 10 16.04 2.64 0.26
N THR A 11 15.56 2.90 1.48
CA THR A 11 14.25 2.46 1.95
C THR A 11 13.10 3.20 1.26
N GLY A 12 13.20 4.52 1.11
CA GLY A 12 12.16 5.31 0.42
C GLY A 12 12.06 4.96 -1.06
N PHE A 13 13.19 4.74 -1.73
CA PHE A 13 13.21 4.27 -3.11
C PHE A 13 12.66 2.84 -3.24
N ALA A 14 13.03 1.92 -2.34
CA ALA A 14 12.49 0.57 -2.32
C ALA A 14 10.97 0.56 -2.13
N ALA A 15 10.43 1.41 -1.24
CA ALA A 15 8.99 1.55 -1.03
C ALA A 15 8.28 2.07 -2.29
N LEU A 16 8.80 3.13 -2.92
CA LEU A 16 8.24 3.68 -4.17
C LEU A 16 8.30 2.68 -5.31
N ALA A 17 9.43 2.00 -5.50
CA ALA A 17 9.57 0.96 -6.50
C ALA A 17 8.54 -0.15 -6.24
N SER A 18 8.42 -0.63 -5.00
CA SER A 18 7.45 -1.66 -4.64
C SER A 18 6.00 -1.23 -4.88
N LEU A 19 5.65 0.03 -4.62
CA LEU A 19 4.32 0.58 -4.93
C LEU A 19 4.01 0.60 -6.43
N ILE A 20 4.98 1.03 -7.26
CA ILE A 20 4.85 1.03 -8.72
C ILE A 20 4.63 -0.39 -9.27
N TRP A 21 5.18 -1.41 -8.60
CA TRP A 21 5.03 -2.81 -8.99
C TRP A 21 3.77 -3.47 -8.41
N ALA A 22 3.41 -3.17 -7.17
CA ALA A 22 2.29 -3.80 -6.47
C ALA A 22 0.91 -3.34 -7.00
N LEU A 23 0.79 -2.08 -7.42
CA LEU A 23 -0.48 -1.54 -7.94
C LEU A 23 -0.92 -2.22 -9.26
N PRO A 24 -0.05 -2.38 -10.29
CA PRO A 24 -0.39 -3.14 -11.48
C PRO A 24 -0.67 -4.62 -11.21
N LEU A 25 0.09 -5.26 -10.31
CA LEU A 25 -0.12 -6.67 -9.95
C LEU A 25 -1.49 -6.89 -9.29
N ALA A 26 -1.91 -5.99 -8.39
CA ALA A 26 -3.23 -6.05 -7.76
C ALA A 26 -4.36 -5.86 -8.78
N ALA A 27 -4.23 -4.86 -9.67
CA ALA A 27 -5.20 -4.63 -10.74
C ALA A 27 -5.28 -5.81 -11.72
N TRP A 28 -4.13 -6.41 -12.05
CA TRP A 28 -4.06 -7.53 -12.95
C TRP A 28 -4.62 -8.83 -12.34
N ALA A 29 -4.36 -9.11 -11.06
CA ALA A 29 -4.97 -10.23 -10.34
C ALA A 29 -6.51 -10.12 -10.32
N GLY A 30 -7.05 -8.91 -10.08
CA GLY A 30 -8.49 -8.67 -10.16
C GLY A 30 -9.05 -8.87 -11.57
N SER A 31 -8.30 -8.51 -12.62
CA SER A 31 -8.74 -8.73 -14.01
C SER A 31 -8.74 -10.21 -14.43
N ALA A 32 -7.83 -11.02 -13.89
CA ALA A 32 -7.75 -12.46 -14.18
C ALA A 32 -8.91 -13.24 -13.57
N ASP A 33 -9.45 -12.77 -12.43
CA ASP A 33 -10.59 -13.39 -11.73
C ASP A 33 -11.94 -13.15 -12.44
N LEU A 34 -12.00 -12.14 -13.32
CA LEU A 34 -13.23 -11.75 -14.04
C LEU A 34 -13.39 -12.45 -15.42
N SER A 35 -12.44 -13.27 -15.85
CA SER A 35 -12.52 -13.99 -17.13
C SER A 35 -12.91 -15.46 -16.93
N PRO A 36 -13.81 -16.03 -17.76
CA PRO A 36 -14.10 -17.47 -17.72
C PRO A 36 -12.82 -18.28 -17.88
N VAL A 37 -12.56 -19.16 -16.91
CA VAL A 37 -11.38 -20.06 -16.86
C VAL A 37 -11.29 -20.89 -18.15
N ASP A 38 -12.44 -21.20 -18.74
CA ASP A 38 -12.63 -22.04 -19.92
C ASP A 38 -12.25 -21.35 -21.24
N GLN A 39 -12.06 -20.01 -21.25
CA GLN A 39 -11.72 -19.23 -22.45
C GLN A 39 -10.30 -18.65 -22.43
N THR A 40 -9.56 -18.78 -21.33
CA THR A 40 -8.24 -18.15 -21.20
C THR A 40 -7.14 -19.20 -21.01
N ALA A 41 -6.30 -19.37 -22.03
CA ALA A 41 -5.08 -20.20 -22.00
C ALA A 41 -3.97 -19.68 -21.04
N TYR A 42 -4.33 -18.84 -20.06
CA TYR A 42 -3.42 -17.90 -19.43
C TYR A 42 -3.01 -18.15 -17.96
N PRO A 43 -3.48 -19.14 -17.17
CA PRO A 43 -3.01 -19.27 -15.77
C PRO A 43 -1.49 -19.43 -15.64
N TRP A 44 -0.88 -20.18 -16.56
CA TRP A 44 0.57 -20.39 -16.58
C TRP A 44 1.33 -19.17 -17.12
N VAL A 45 0.80 -18.49 -18.13
CA VAL A 45 1.38 -17.25 -18.67
C VAL A 45 1.33 -16.15 -17.62
N ALA A 46 0.20 -16.06 -16.93
CA ALA A 46 -0.06 -15.20 -15.80
C ALA A 46 0.95 -15.44 -14.67
N LEU A 47 1.10 -16.69 -14.24
CA LEU A 47 2.09 -17.08 -13.25
C LEU A 47 3.52 -16.75 -13.71
N ALA A 48 3.86 -17.03 -14.98
CA ALA A 48 5.18 -16.76 -15.53
C ALA A 48 5.51 -15.26 -15.55
N ILE A 49 4.57 -14.41 -15.95
CA ILE A 49 4.70 -12.95 -15.87
C ILE A 49 4.89 -12.53 -14.42
N GLY A 50 4.06 -13.01 -13.49
CA GLY A 50 4.20 -12.72 -12.07
C GLY A 50 5.57 -13.09 -11.49
N LEU A 51 6.08 -14.28 -11.82
CA LEU A 51 7.40 -14.75 -11.40
C LEU A 51 8.54 -13.92 -12.02
N ALA A 52 8.45 -13.57 -13.30
CA ALA A 52 9.43 -12.71 -13.97
C ALA A 52 9.47 -11.31 -13.33
N MET A 53 8.30 -10.73 -13.05
CA MET A 53 8.18 -9.44 -12.36
C MET A 53 8.75 -9.51 -10.93
N LEU A 54 8.49 -10.60 -10.19
CA LEU A 54 9.06 -10.85 -8.88
C LEU A 54 10.59 -10.93 -8.93
N ALA A 55 11.14 -11.67 -9.90
CA ALA A 55 12.59 -11.78 -10.09
C ALA A 55 13.23 -10.42 -10.36
N VAL A 56 12.65 -9.62 -11.27
CA VAL A 56 13.11 -8.24 -11.55
C VAL A 56 13.08 -7.38 -10.28
N TRP A 57 12.02 -7.47 -9.50
CA TRP A 57 11.89 -6.73 -8.24
C TRP A 57 12.95 -7.16 -7.20
N LEU A 58 13.19 -8.47 -7.03
CA LEU A 58 14.24 -8.99 -6.14
C LEU A 58 15.64 -8.56 -6.57
N VAL A 59 15.94 -8.59 -7.87
CA VAL A 59 17.20 -8.08 -8.42
C VAL A 59 17.36 -6.59 -8.12
N LEU A 60 16.30 -5.80 -8.29
CA LEU A 60 16.32 -4.37 -7.97
C LEU A 60 16.57 -4.12 -6.47
N LEU A 61 15.91 -4.88 -5.58
CA LEU A 61 16.10 -4.77 -4.13
C LEU A 61 17.51 -5.18 -3.67
N THR A 62 18.07 -6.23 -4.24
CA THR A 62 19.42 -6.69 -3.92
C THR A 62 20.47 -5.68 -4.39
N ARG A 63 20.30 -5.11 -5.60
CA ARG A 63 21.17 -4.05 -6.14
C ARG A 63 21.13 -2.76 -5.33
N LEU A 64 20.02 -2.45 -4.64
CA LEU A 64 19.95 -1.26 -3.78
C LEU A 64 20.91 -1.30 -2.60
N ARG A 65 21.31 -2.49 -2.12
CA ARG A 65 22.25 -2.64 -1.00
C ARG A 65 23.66 -2.15 -1.34
N THR A 66 24.06 -2.27 -2.60
CA THR A 66 25.41 -1.93 -3.06
C THR A 66 25.58 -0.45 -3.41
N ILE A 67 24.50 0.33 -3.46
CA ILE A 67 24.57 1.76 -3.83
C ILE A 67 24.94 2.57 -2.60
N THR A 68 26.12 3.19 -2.59
CA THR A 68 26.51 4.16 -1.56
C THR A 68 25.56 5.36 -1.59
N VAL A 69 25.08 5.75 -0.42
CA VAL A 69 24.09 6.82 -0.28
C VAL A 69 24.64 7.87 0.65
N THR A 70 24.52 9.14 0.25
CA THR A 70 24.94 10.29 1.07
C THR A 70 24.25 10.29 2.44
N THR A 71 24.98 10.67 3.49
CA THR A 71 24.46 10.81 4.85
C THR A 71 23.65 12.10 4.97
N ARG A 72 22.34 12.01 4.71
CA ARG A 72 21.36 13.10 4.81
C ARG A 72 20.17 12.65 5.67
N GLN A 73 19.54 13.61 6.35
CA GLN A 73 18.26 13.38 7.03
C GLN A 73 17.17 13.02 6.01
N ARG A 74 16.56 11.85 6.20
CA ARG A 74 15.52 11.31 5.33
C ARG A 74 14.29 10.91 6.14
N ARG A 75 13.12 11.08 5.52
CA ARG A 75 11.82 10.77 6.13
C ARG A 75 11.61 9.28 6.35
N PHE A 76 12.04 8.44 5.40
CA PHE A 76 11.74 7.00 5.38
C PHE A 76 12.95 6.11 5.70
N ASP A 77 14.03 6.68 6.22
CA ASP A 77 15.18 5.91 6.65
C ASP A 77 14.95 5.33 8.06
N LEU A 78 14.71 4.02 8.13
CA LEU A 78 14.40 3.30 9.37
C LEU A 78 15.52 3.41 10.43
N GLY A 79 16.76 3.61 10.00
CA GLY A 79 17.90 3.81 10.92
C GLY A 79 17.86 5.18 11.60
N GLN A 80 17.23 6.17 10.97
CA GLN A 80 17.15 7.54 11.47
C GLN A 80 15.87 7.84 12.24
N MET A 81 14.83 7.00 12.08
CA MET A 81 13.53 7.23 12.70
C MET A 81 13.55 7.02 14.22
N SER A 82 12.92 7.94 14.94
CA SER A 82 12.50 7.73 16.33
C SER A 82 11.47 6.60 16.45
N THR A 83 11.31 6.02 17.65
CA THR A 83 10.29 5.01 17.93
C THR A 83 8.87 5.50 17.61
N ALA A 84 8.60 6.78 17.85
CA ALA A 84 7.33 7.40 17.52
C ALA A 84 7.10 7.48 16.01
N GLU A 85 8.11 7.87 15.22
CA GLU A 85 8.04 7.83 13.76
C GLU A 85 7.73 6.42 13.27
N LYS A 86 8.48 5.41 13.73
CA LYS A 86 8.26 4.01 13.34
C LYS A 86 6.84 3.55 13.61
N ARG A 87 6.32 3.82 14.83
CA ARG A 87 4.96 3.43 15.22
C ARG A 87 3.89 4.08 14.33
N TRP A 88 3.98 5.38 14.11
CA TRP A 88 2.97 6.09 13.33
C TRP A 88 3.08 5.81 11.83
N THR A 89 4.29 5.63 11.29
CA THR A 89 4.50 5.16 9.92
C THR A 89 3.93 3.76 9.72
N LEU A 90 4.16 2.84 10.66
CA LEU A 90 3.57 1.49 10.61
C LEU A 90 2.04 1.56 10.65
N ALA A 91 1.46 2.40 11.51
CA ALA A 91 0.01 2.60 11.55
C ALA A 91 -0.52 3.14 10.21
N THR A 92 0.15 4.13 9.60
CA THR A 92 -0.23 4.64 8.28
C THR A 92 -0.20 3.55 7.21
N ILE A 93 0.86 2.74 7.20
CA ILE A 93 0.98 1.62 6.25
C ILE A 93 -0.16 0.63 6.47
N ALA A 94 -0.45 0.25 7.72
CA ALA A 94 -1.54 -0.68 8.03
C ALA A 94 -2.90 -0.18 7.55
N PHE A 95 -3.26 1.08 7.84
CA PHE A 95 -4.52 1.67 7.37
C PHE A 95 -4.55 1.83 5.85
N ALA A 96 -3.45 2.20 5.22
CA ALA A 96 -3.37 2.31 3.76
C ALA A 96 -3.51 0.94 3.08
N THR A 97 -2.90 -0.11 3.64
CA THR A 97 -3.07 -1.49 3.15
C THR A 97 -4.51 -1.96 3.34
N GLY A 98 -5.14 -1.69 4.49
CA GLY A 98 -6.55 -1.99 4.71
C GLY A 98 -7.47 -1.28 3.72
N LEU A 99 -7.19 -0.01 3.40
CA LEU A 99 -7.92 0.75 2.38
C LEU A 99 -7.76 0.13 0.98
N ILE A 100 -6.53 -0.23 0.58
CA ILE A 100 -6.27 -0.89 -0.70
C ILE A 100 -7.01 -2.24 -0.77
N ALA A 101 -7.00 -3.02 0.30
CA ALA A 101 -7.74 -4.29 0.35
C ALA A 101 -9.25 -4.07 0.18
N TRP A 102 -9.81 -3.06 0.87
CA TRP A 102 -11.21 -2.69 0.72
C TRP A 102 -11.53 -2.29 -0.72
N LEU A 103 -10.71 -1.45 -1.36
CA LEU A 103 -10.91 -1.01 -2.74
C LEU A 103 -10.86 -2.16 -3.74
N ASN A 104 -9.91 -3.11 -3.55
CA ASN A 104 -9.84 -4.29 -4.40
C ASN A 104 -11.07 -5.18 -4.24
N ALA A 105 -11.48 -5.47 -3.00
CA ALA A 105 -12.69 -6.26 -2.75
C ALA A 105 -13.96 -5.58 -3.29
N ALA A 106 -14.05 -4.25 -3.16
CA ALA A 106 -15.16 -3.48 -3.68
C ALA A 106 -15.24 -3.49 -5.21
N ALA A 107 -14.10 -3.63 -5.89
CA ALA A 107 -14.03 -3.72 -7.35
C ALA A 107 -14.42 -5.10 -7.89
N THR A 108 -14.32 -6.17 -7.10
CA THR A 108 -14.59 -7.55 -7.55
C THR A 108 -15.98 -8.06 -7.17
N VAL A 109 -16.67 -7.42 -6.23
CA VAL A 109 -18.00 -7.83 -5.79
C VAL A 109 -19.10 -7.26 -6.69
N ASP A 110 -20.07 -8.10 -7.08
CA ASP A 110 -21.34 -7.62 -7.66
C ASP A 110 -22.22 -7.00 -6.57
N TRP A 111 -22.52 -5.72 -6.73
CA TRP A 111 -23.30 -4.93 -5.78
C TRP A 111 -24.81 -5.06 -5.94
N ALA A 112 -25.30 -5.56 -7.09
CA ALA A 112 -26.73 -5.60 -7.38
C ALA A 112 -27.57 -6.41 -6.36
N PRO A 113 -27.10 -7.59 -5.86
CA PRO A 113 -27.82 -8.32 -4.82
C PRO A 113 -27.90 -7.55 -3.50
N LEU A 114 -26.83 -6.85 -3.13
CA LEU A 114 -26.76 -6.08 -1.88
C LEU A 114 -27.70 -4.88 -1.94
N THR A 115 -27.66 -4.10 -3.03
CA THR A 115 -28.52 -2.92 -3.20
C THR A 115 -29.99 -3.28 -3.27
N SER A 116 -30.34 -4.35 -3.99
CA SER A 116 -31.71 -4.88 -4.03
C SER A 116 -32.19 -5.34 -2.66
N ALA A 117 -31.36 -6.04 -1.89
CA ALA A 117 -31.72 -6.50 -0.56
C ALA A 117 -31.95 -5.36 0.43
N ILE A 118 -31.16 -4.27 0.33
CA ILE A 118 -31.34 -3.05 1.12
C ILE A 118 -32.63 -2.33 0.72
N ALA A 119 -32.90 -2.18 -0.57
CA ALA A 119 -34.12 -1.56 -1.07
C ALA A 119 -35.39 -2.29 -0.61
N ASN A 120 -35.30 -3.61 -0.45
CA ASN A 120 -36.37 -4.47 0.08
C ASN A 120 -36.44 -4.45 1.63
N GLY A 121 -35.71 -3.59 2.31
CA GLY A 121 -35.79 -3.40 3.78
C GLY A 121 -35.16 -4.51 4.61
N LYS A 122 -34.30 -5.37 4.04
CA LYS A 122 -33.67 -6.45 4.80
C LYS A 122 -32.62 -5.90 5.76
N ALA A 123 -32.83 -6.08 7.06
CA ALA A 123 -31.96 -5.54 8.11
C ALA A 123 -30.50 -6.04 8.03
N GLY A 124 -30.28 -7.34 7.79
CA GLY A 124 -28.94 -7.93 7.72
C GLY A 124 -28.04 -7.28 6.64
N PRO A 125 -28.46 -7.25 5.37
CA PRO A 125 -27.78 -6.53 4.29
C PRO A 125 -27.53 -5.04 4.58
N THR A 126 -28.48 -4.35 5.20
CA THR A 126 -28.31 -2.95 5.61
C THR A 126 -27.21 -2.78 6.66
N LEU A 127 -27.18 -3.64 7.69
CA LEU A 127 -26.13 -3.63 8.71
C LEU A 127 -24.76 -3.96 8.12
N LEU A 128 -24.70 -4.92 7.18
CA LEU A 128 -23.48 -5.24 6.45
C LEU A 128 -22.97 -4.02 5.67
N ALA A 129 -23.82 -3.36 4.89
CA ALA A 129 -23.46 -2.17 4.13
C ALA A 129 -22.97 -1.03 5.03
N ALA A 130 -23.66 -0.80 6.16
CA ALA A 130 -23.23 0.18 7.15
C ALA A 130 -21.86 -0.16 7.77
N GLY A 131 -21.60 -1.44 8.05
CA GLY A 131 -20.32 -1.93 8.56
C GLY A 131 -19.19 -1.73 7.54
N ILE A 132 -19.41 -2.07 6.28
CA ILE A 132 -18.45 -1.87 5.18
C ILE A 132 -18.13 -0.37 4.99
N ALA A 133 -19.15 0.49 5.04
CA ALA A 133 -18.97 1.93 4.93
C ALA A 133 -18.21 2.52 6.13
N THR A 134 -18.52 2.05 7.35
CA THR A 134 -17.84 2.46 8.57
C THR A 134 -16.37 2.03 8.56
N PHE A 135 -16.09 0.81 8.09
CA PHE A 135 -14.72 0.34 7.90
C PHE A 135 -13.95 1.23 6.93
N LEU A 136 -14.53 1.59 5.78
CA LEU A 136 -13.91 2.51 4.82
C LEU A 136 -13.58 3.87 5.47
N ALA A 137 -14.55 4.45 6.18
CA ALA A 137 -14.36 5.72 6.88
C ALA A 137 -13.25 5.62 7.93
N ALA A 138 -13.20 4.52 8.70
CA ALA A 138 -12.16 4.26 9.68
C ALA A 138 -10.77 4.13 9.05
N MET A 139 -10.65 3.47 7.88
CA MET A 139 -9.38 3.39 7.16
C MET A 139 -8.90 4.77 6.68
N LEU A 140 -9.80 5.57 6.09
CA LEU A 140 -9.47 6.92 5.62
C LEU A 140 -9.05 7.84 6.79
N ALA A 141 -9.83 7.85 7.87
CA ALA A 141 -9.52 8.60 9.07
C ALA A 141 -8.21 8.12 9.72
N GLY A 142 -7.99 6.80 9.75
CA GLY A 142 -6.76 6.17 10.24
C GLY A 142 -5.53 6.60 9.45
N VAL A 143 -5.59 6.60 8.11
CA VAL A 143 -4.52 7.11 7.24
C VAL A 143 -4.23 8.58 7.55
N ALA A 144 -5.26 9.44 7.52
CA ALA A 144 -5.09 10.87 7.75
C ALA A 144 -4.49 11.16 9.14
N PHE A 145 -5.05 10.56 10.19
CA PHE A 145 -4.60 10.77 11.56
C PHE A 145 -3.18 10.24 11.78
N SER A 146 -2.89 9.00 11.38
CA SER A 146 -1.56 8.43 11.54
C SER A 146 -0.50 9.19 10.73
N TRP A 147 -0.85 9.68 9.52
CA TRP A 147 0.05 10.48 8.70
C TRP A 147 0.41 11.82 9.34
N THR A 148 -0.57 12.51 9.93
CA THR A 148 -0.30 13.78 10.65
C THR A 148 0.61 13.55 11.85
N ARG A 149 0.40 12.47 12.61
CA ARG A 149 1.24 12.07 13.74
C ARG A 149 2.66 11.68 13.32
N ALA A 150 2.81 10.89 12.25
CA ALA A 150 4.11 10.53 11.68
C ALA A 150 4.86 11.78 11.21
N SER A 151 4.17 12.71 10.53
CA SER A 151 4.74 13.97 10.05
C SER A 151 5.15 14.90 11.20
N ALA A 152 4.39 14.92 12.29
CA ALA A 152 4.76 15.68 13.49
C ALA A 152 6.01 15.09 14.18
N ALA A 153 6.09 13.76 14.29
CA ALA A 153 7.26 13.09 14.87
C ALA A 153 8.54 13.33 14.04
N TYR A 154 8.43 13.25 12.71
CA TYR A 154 9.52 13.60 11.80
C TYR A 154 10.01 15.05 11.98
N ARG A 155 9.06 16.01 12.04
CA ARG A 155 9.39 17.42 12.26
C ARG A 155 10.09 17.67 13.60
N LYS A 156 9.65 16.99 14.66
CA LYS A 156 10.30 17.08 15.98
C LYS A 156 11.76 16.62 15.93
N ARG A 157 12.03 15.49 15.25
CA ARG A 157 13.40 15.00 15.06
C ARG A 157 14.26 15.97 14.27
N LEU A 158 13.74 16.56 13.20
CA LEU A 158 14.46 17.57 12.44
C LEU A 158 14.80 18.80 13.30
N ALA A 159 13.83 19.28 14.09
CA ALA A 159 14.03 20.43 14.97
C ALA A 159 15.10 20.17 16.04
N SER A 160 15.12 18.96 16.64
CA SER A 160 16.14 18.59 17.63
C SER A 160 17.55 18.49 17.05
N LEU A 161 17.68 18.21 15.75
CA LEU A 161 18.97 18.14 15.06
C LEU A 161 19.49 19.52 14.64
N SER A 162 18.61 20.51 14.48
CA SER A 162 18.99 21.89 14.17
C SER A 162 19.32 22.74 15.41
N SER A 163 18.95 22.27 16.59
CA SER A 163 19.25 22.93 17.87
C SER A 163 20.59 22.48 18.49
N VAL A 164 21.34 21.64 17.78
CA VAL A 164 22.69 21.18 18.12
C VAL A 164 23.65 21.79 17.11
#